data_AF-A0A6G3YWV8-F1
#
_entry.id   AF-A0A6G3YWV8-F1
#
_cell.length_a   1.000
_cell.length_b   1.000
_cell.length_c   1.000
_cell.angle_alpha   90.00
_cell.angle_beta   90.00
_cell.angle_gamma   90.00
#
_symmetry.space_group_name_H-M   'P 1'
#
loop_
_entity.id
_entity.type
_entity.pdbx_description
1 polymer ?
#
loop_
_entity_poly.entity_id
_entity_poly.type
_entity_poly.pdbx_seq_one_letter_code
_entity_poly.pdbx_strand_id
1 'polypeptide(L)' 'MSDSSTPLQRLKLIRLVNVLPGTEFEELLFALKPKDGVVPPNVSAQSNRAKALLEWVEGPTGCGLKVFLEVRPQDFR' A
#
# COMPACT_ATOMS: atom_id res chain seq x y z
N MET A 1 11.09 -11.75 -14.41
CA MET A 1 10.15 -12.43 -13.50
C MET A 1 9.10 -11.39 -13.14
N SER A 2 7.83 -11.61 -13.48
CA SER A 2 6.78 -10.66 -13.16
C SER A 2 6.48 -10.77 -11.66
N ASP A 3 6.84 -9.74 -10.89
CA ASP A 3 6.60 -9.62 -9.44
C ASP A 3 5.11 -9.39 -9.13
N SER A 4 4.25 -10.32 -9.56
CA SER A 4 2.81 -10.28 -9.25
C SER A 4 2.53 -11.13 -8.00
N SER A 5 1.84 -10.55 -7.03
CA SER A 5 1.38 -11.26 -5.84
C SER A 5 0.41 -12.40 -6.19
N THR A 6 0.50 -13.51 -5.46
CA THR A 6 -0.54 -14.53 -5.47
C THR A 6 -1.83 -14.00 -4.83
N PRO A 7 -3.03 -14.57 -5.14
CA PRO A 7 -4.29 -14.13 -4.53
C PRO A 7 -4.29 -14.14 -2.99
N LEU A 8 -3.65 -15.14 -2.38
CA LEU A 8 -3.52 -15.23 -0.91
C LEU A 8 -2.63 -14.11 -0.35
N GLN A 9 -1.52 -13.77 -1.05
CA GLN A 9 -0.67 -12.65 -0.67
C GLN A 9 -1.42 -11.32 -0.78
N ARG A 10 -2.19 -11.10 -1.86
CA ARG A 10 -3.04 -9.90 -2.02
C ARG A 10 -3.99 -9.73 -0.84
N LEU A 11 -4.66 -10.81 -0.44
CA LEU A 11 -5.60 -10.79 0.69
C LEU A 11 -4.91 -10.47 2.02
N LYS A 12 -3.70 -11.00 2.25
CA LYS A 12 -2.91 -10.68 3.44
C LYS A 12 -2.47 -9.22 3.45
N LEU A 13 -1.99 -8.70 2.31
CA LEU A 13 -1.52 -7.33 2.18
C LEU A 13 -2.65 -6.33 2.39
N ILE A 14 -3.79 -6.52 1.73
CA ILE A 14 -4.92 -5.58 1.89
C ILE A 14 -5.47 -5.59 3.32
N ARG A 15 -5.50 -6.76 3.99
CA ARG A 15 -5.88 -6.83 5.41
C ARG A 15 -4.90 -6.09 6.30
N LEU A 16 -3.60 -6.22 6.06
CA LEU A 16 -2.56 -5.52 6.80
C LEU A 16 -2.68 -4.01 6.64
N VAL A 17 -2.83 -3.52 5.41
CA VAL A 17 -2.93 -2.07 5.13
C VAL A 17 -4.24 -1.48 5.65
N ASN A 18 -5.33 -2.24 5.62
CA ASN A 18 -6.64 -1.79 6.12
C ASN A 18 -6.68 -1.55 7.62
N VAL A 19 -5.85 -2.23 8.40
CA VAL A 19 -5.83 -2.11 9.86
C VAL A 19 -4.85 -1.06 10.37
N LEU A 20 -4.06 -0.44 9.48
CA LEU A 20 -3.16 0.64 9.87
C LEU A 20 -3.97 1.83 10.39
N PRO A 21 -3.58 2.41 11.54
CA PRO A 21 -4.02 3.74 11.94
C PRO A 21 -3.78 4.76 10.83
N GLY A 22 -4.60 5.82 10.80
CA GLY A 22 -4.49 6.86 9.77
C GLY A 22 -3.07 7.43 9.67
N THR A 23 -2.43 7.73 10.79
CA THR A 23 -1.05 8.25 10.84
C THR A 23 -0.03 7.29 10.23
N GLU A 24 -0.05 6.00 10.61
CA GLU A 24 0.87 4.99 10.07
C GLU A 24 0.65 4.78 8.56
N PHE A 25 -0.59 4.89 8.10
CA PHE A 25 -0.88 4.86 6.66
C PHE A 25 -0.29 6.07 5.93
N GLU A 26 -0.40 7.28 6.49
CA GLU A 26 0.24 8.47 5.89
C GLU A 26 1.77 8.37 5.90
N GLU A 27 2.37 7.80 6.94
CA GLU A 27 3.82 7.53 7.00
C GLU A 27 4.27 6.55 5.90
N LEU A 28 3.48 5.49 5.68
CA LEU A 28 3.69 4.55 4.58
C LEU A 28 3.58 5.26 3.21
N LEU A 29 2.60 6.13 3.02
CA LEU A 29 2.47 6.93 1.80
C LEU A 29 3.67 7.87 1.62
N PHE A 30 4.14 8.51 2.68
CA PHE A 30 5.31 9.37 2.65
C PHE A 30 6.58 8.61 2.25
N ALA A 31 6.77 7.39 2.78
CA ALA A 31 7.90 6.54 2.43
C ALA A 31 7.85 6.07 0.97
N LEU A 32 6.66 5.70 0.49
CA LEU A 32 6.46 5.16 -0.86
C LEU A 32 6.38 6.24 -1.96
N LYS A 33 6.04 7.48 -1.60
CA LYS A 33 5.85 8.61 -2.51
C LYS A 33 5.03 8.27 -3.77
N PRO A 34 3.80 7.75 -3.62
CA PRO A 34 2.93 7.52 -4.78
C PRO A 34 2.65 8.86 -5.48
N LYS A 35 2.45 8.80 -6.80
CA LYS A 35 2.12 10.00 -7.58
C LYS A 35 0.81 10.62 -7.09
N ASP A 36 0.71 11.95 -7.16
CA ASP A 36 -0.50 12.69 -6.82
C ASP A 36 -1.74 12.09 -7.50
N GLY A 37 -2.81 11.94 -6.73
CA GLY A 37 -4.09 11.40 -7.19
C GLY A 37 -4.16 9.88 -7.27
N VAL A 38 -3.06 9.14 -7.06
CA VAL A 38 -3.08 7.66 -7.00
C VAL A 38 -3.87 7.18 -5.79
N VAL A 39 -3.59 7.75 -4.61
CA VAL A 39 -4.28 7.39 -3.37
C VAL A 39 -5.33 8.47 -3.05
N PRO A 40 -6.59 8.09 -2.82
CA PRO A 40 -7.64 9.03 -2.41
C PRO A 40 -7.28 9.80 -1.12
N PRO A 41 -7.86 10.99 -0.90
CA PRO A 41 -7.57 11.81 0.27
C PRO A 41 -8.00 11.14 1.58
N ASN A 42 -7.47 11.61 2.71
CA ASN A 42 -7.65 11.00 4.04
C ASN A 42 -9.09 10.98 4.57
N VAL A 43 -9.99 11.77 4.01
CA VAL A 43 -11.44 11.71 4.27
C VAL A 43 -12.12 10.50 3.63
N SER A 44 -11.45 9.82 2.70
CA SER A 44 -11.96 8.62 2.03
C SER A 44 -11.84 7.40 2.95
N ALA A 45 -12.73 6.43 2.78
CA ALA A 45 -12.66 5.17 3.52
C ALA A 45 -11.29 4.48 3.36
N GLN A 46 -10.70 4.03 4.48
CA GLN A 46 -9.40 3.36 4.51
C GLN A 46 -9.32 2.17 3.55
N SER A 47 -10.41 1.41 3.42
CA SER A 47 -10.50 0.28 2.48
C SER A 47 -10.31 0.67 1.02
N ASN A 48 -10.82 1.84 0.62
CA ASN A 48 -10.64 2.36 -0.72
C ASN A 48 -9.20 2.84 -0.93
N ARG A 49 -8.63 3.53 0.07
CA ARG A 49 -7.25 4.03 0.03
C ARG A 49 -6.23 2.90 -0.04
N ALA A 50 -6.39 1.87 0.79
CA ALA A 50 -5.55 0.69 0.82
C ALA A 50 -5.58 -0.08 -0.52
N LYS A 51 -6.79 -0.25 -1.10
CA LYS A 51 -6.95 -0.89 -2.40
C LYS A 51 -6.21 -0.10 -3.49
N ALA A 52 -6.43 1.21 -3.59
CA ALA A 52 -5.79 2.06 -4.59
C ALA A 52 -4.26 2.05 -4.47
N LEU A 53 -3.72 2.10 -3.25
CA LEU A 53 -2.28 1.98 -3.01
C LEU A 53 -1.74 0.65 -3.53
N LEU A 54 -2.37 -0.48 -3.17
CA LEU A 54 -1.88 -1.81 -3.56
C LEU A 54 -2.03 -2.08 -5.07
N GLU A 55 -3.08 -1.57 -5.70
CA GLU A 55 -3.23 -1.63 -7.16
C GLU A 55 -2.13 -0.83 -7.87
N TRP A 56 -1.75 0.34 -7.33
CA TRP A 56 -0.60 1.09 -7.84
C TRP A 56 0.71 0.34 -7.62
N VAL A 57 0.96 -0.18 -6.42
CA VAL A 57 2.17 -0.97 -6.09
C VAL A 57 2.41 -2.11 -7.09
N GLU A 58 1.35 -2.80 -7.48
CA GLU A 58 1.41 -3.92 -8.43
C GLU A 58 1.36 -3.48 -9.91
N GLY A 59 1.00 -2.22 -10.15
CA GLY A 59 0.86 -1.65 -11.47
C GLY A 59 2.19 -1.31 -12.14
N PRO A 60 2.19 -1.06 -13.46
CA PRO A 60 3.40 -0.80 -14.24
C PRO A 60 4.12 0.51 -13.86
N THR A 61 3.44 1.41 -13.14
CA THR A 61 3.99 2.69 -12.65
C THR A 61 4.19 2.70 -11.13
N GLY A 62 3.98 1.54 -10.50
CA GLY A 62 4.16 1.31 -9.07
C GLY A 62 5.61 1.20 -8.65
N CYS A 63 5.84 1.25 -7.34
CA CYS A 63 7.14 0.92 -6.75
C CYS A 63 7.44 -0.59 -6.75
N GLY A 64 6.46 -1.44 -7.05
CA GLY A 64 6.60 -2.90 -6.98
C GLY A 64 6.44 -3.45 -5.56
N LEU A 65 6.01 -4.71 -5.48
CA LEU A 65 5.77 -5.39 -4.20
C LEU A 65 7.04 -5.51 -3.35
N LYS A 66 8.21 -5.69 -3.98
CA LYS A 66 9.46 -5.79 -3.23
C LYS A 66 9.71 -4.55 -2.36
N VAL A 67 9.63 -3.37 -2.96
CA VAL A 67 9.82 -2.09 -2.25
C VAL A 67 8.74 -1.90 -1.18
N PHE A 68 7.48 -2.20 -1.50
CA PHE A 68 6.38 -2.14 -0.53
C PHE A 68 6.63 -3.00 0.71
N LEU A 69 7.21 -4.19 0.53
CA LEU A 69 7.52 -5.11 1.62
C LEU A 69 8.77 -4.74 2.41
N GLU A 70 9.66 -3.90 1.87
CA GLU A 70 10.86 -3.37 2.55
C GLU A 70 10.51 -2.20 3.48
N VAL A 71 9.50 -1.40 3.14
CA VAL A 71 9.02 -0.28 3.98
C VAL A 71 7.88 -0.70 4.93
N ARG A 72 7.77 -2.00 5.21
CA ARG A 72 6.57 -2.57 5.82
C ARG A 72 6.36 -1.99 7.22
N PRO A 73 5.12 -1.70 7.64
CA PRO A 73 4.85 -1.12 8.95
C PRO A 73 5.22 -1.96 10.18
N GLN A 74 5.77 -3.17 9.99
CA GLN A 74 6.34 -3.95 11.10
C GLN A 74 7.55 -3.24 11.73
N ASP A 75 8.21 -2.32 11.01
CA ASP A 75 9.35 -1.55 11.50
C ASP A 75 8.92 -0.31 12.34
N PHE A 76 7.62 -0.04 12.48
CA PHE A 76 7.09 1.03 13.34
C PHE A 76 6.75 0.56 14.77
N ARG A 77 7.34 -0.55 15.23
CA ARG A 77 7.25 -1.01 16.63
C ARG A 77 8.59 -1.42 17.20
#